data_AF-A0A5D6WLF7-F1
#
_entry.id   AF-A0A5D6WLF7-F1
#
_cell.length_a   1.000
_cell.length_b   1.000
_cell.length_c   1.000
_cell.angle_alpha   90.00
_cell.angle_beta   90.00
_cell.angle_gamma   90.00
#
_symmetry.space_group_name_H-M   'P 1'
#
loop_
_entity.id
_entity.type
_entity.pdbx_description
1 polymer ?
#
loop_
_entity_poly.entity_id
_entity_poly.type
_entity_poly.pdbx_seq_one_letter_code
_entity_poly.pdbx_strand_id
1 'polypeptide(L)'
;MAVYQLAKNDKGQYLCPKCQGNLRFVDGTAVQIVDGRADMSAILPKYECHHCGIYFQELLGSGFFDEHDLPQQPKTKVLNVRRTGDLEPMILKKDVNNQCVCPRCGQKMDFVEGQAVRIVDGRADMENVKDHFDCPHCSSKFRRIASTDYFQWSEK
;
A
#
# COMPACT_ATOMS: atom_id res chain seq x y z
N MET A 1 -25.05 17.70 4.60
CA MET A 1 -24.06 18.48 3.83
C MET A 1 -23.82 19.74 4.63
N ALA A 2 -22.64 19.85 5.26
CA ALA A 2 -22.25 21.04 6.00
C ALA A 2 -21.28 21.82 5.11
N VAL A 3 -21.64 23.06 4.80
CA VAL A 3 -20.84 23.96 3.96
C VAL A 3 -20.06 24.88 4.90
N TYR A 4 -18.77 25.05 4.63
CA TYR A 4 -17.86 25.83 5.46
C TYR A 4 -17.30 27.03 4.72
N GLN A 5 -17.12 28.13 5.45
CA GLN A 5 -16.31 29.26 5.00
C GLN A 5 -14.96 29.20 5.74
N LEU A 6 -13.89 28.91 5.02
CA LEU A 6 -12.57 28.73 5.62
C LEU A 6 -11.93 30.08 5.95
N ALA A 7 -11.44 30.22 7.18
CA ALA A 7 -10.68 31.40 7.60
C ALA A 7 -9.22 31.30 7.14
N LYS A 8 -8.61 32.44 6.78
CA LYS A 8 -7.19 32.54 6.46
C LYS A 8 -6.42 33.08 7.67
N ASN A 9 -5.21 32.57 7.87
CA ASN A 9 -4.26 33.15 8.83
C ASN A 9 -3.53 34.38 8.22
N ASP A 10 -2.67 35.02 9.02
CA ASP A 10 -1.85 36.17 8.60
C ASP A 10 -0.90 35.88 7.43
N LYS A 11 -0.64 34.59 7.16
CA LYS A 11 0.20 34.11 6.04
C LYS A 11 -0.62 33.74 4.80
N GLY A 12 -1.92 34.01 4.80
CA GLY A 12 -2.84 33.71 3.68
C GLY A 12 -3.19 32.22 3.53
N GLN A 13 -2.84 31.37 4.50
CA GLN A 13 -3.16 29.94 4.47
C GLN A 13 -4.50 29.67 5.16
N TYR A 14 -5.31 28.78 4.58
CA TYR A 14 -6.58 28.40 5.19
C TYR A 14 -6.39 27.53 6.43
N LEU A 15 -7.24 27.75 7.43
CA LEU A 15 -7.25 27.02 8.70
C LEU A 15 -8.40 26.03 8.73
N CYS A 16 -8.14 24.86 9.30
CA CYS A 16 -9.17 23.84 9.51
C CYS A 16 -10.16 24.31 10.60
N PRO A 17 -11.49 24.28 10.36
CA PRO A 17 -12.48 24.70 11.35
C PRO A 17 -12.55 23.77 12.58
N LYS A 18 -12.09 22.52 12.47
CA LYS A 18 -12.14 21.52 13.55
C LYS A 18 -10.93 21.56 14.47
N CYS A 19 -9.72 21.66 13.92
CA CYS A 19 -8.47 21.62 14.69
C CYS A 19 -7.67 22.92 14.70
N GLN A 20 -8.12 23.94 13.96
CA GLN A 20 -7.40 25.21 13.76
C GLN A 20 -6.00 25.07 13.16
N GLY A 21 -5.64 23.88 12.66
CA GLY A 21 -4.38 23.62 11.98
C GLY A 21 -4.37 24.15 10.55
N ASN A 22 -3.17 24.40 10.02
CA ASN A 22 -2.99 24.88 8.65
C ASN A 22 -3.37 23.78 7.66
N LEU A 23 -4.23 24.12 6.69
CA LEU A 23 -4.60 23.23 5.60
C LEU A 23 -3.52 23.23 4.52
N ARG A 24 -3.26 22.05 3.98
CA ARG A 24 -2.37 21.88 2.83
C ARG A 24 -3.16 22.04 1.55
N PHE A 25 -2.79 23.02 0.73
CA PHE A 25 -3.34 23.14 -0.62
C PHE A 25 -2.78 22.02 -1.50
N VAL A 26 -3.67 21.35 -2.22
CA VAL A 26 -3.34 20.35 -3.23
C VAL A 26 -4.00 20.79 -4.52
N ASP A 27 -3.17 21.09 -5.53
CA ASP A 27 -3.63 21.42 -6.87
C ASP A 27 -4.43 20.27 -7.47
N GLY A 28 -5.47 20.63 -8.22
CA GLY A 28 -6.20 19.68 -9.04
C GLY A 28 -5.28 19.08 -10.10
N THR A 29 -5.19 17.76 -10.15
CA THR A 29 -4.41 17.02 -11.15
C THR A 29 -5.23 16.75 -12.40
N ALA A 30 -4.57 16.56 -13.55
CA ALA A 30 -5.26 16.13 -14.77
C ALA A 30 -5.97 14.79 -14.57
N VAL A 31 -7.08 14.58 -15.29
CA VAL A 31 -7.89 13.34 -15.21
C VAL A 31 -6.98 12.12 -15.43
N GLN A 32 -6.95 11.22 -14.45
CA GLN A 32 -6.25 9.94 -14.58
C GLN A 32 -7.28 8.82 -14.75
N ILE A 33 -6.94 7.83 -15.57
CA ILE A 33 -7.75 6.62 -15.74
C ILE A 33 -7.26 5.62 -14.68
N VAL A 34 -8.10 5.33 -13.69
CA VAL A 34 -7.85 4.29 -12.68
C VAL A 34 -8.85 3.16 -12.96
N ASP A 35 -8.35 1.95 -13.17
CA ASP A 35 -9.15 0.74 -13.45
C ASP A 35 -10.19 0.90 -14.59
N GLY A 36 -9.79 1.60 -15.67
CA GLY A 36 -10.64 1.80 -16.85
C GLY A 36 -11.77 2.82 -16.66
N ARG A 37 -11.81 3.54 -15.53
CA ARG A 37 -12.74 4.65 -15.27
C ARG A 37 -11.97 5.95 -15.08
N ALA A 38 -12.51 7.05 -15.60
CA ALA A 38 -11.94 8.37 -15.39
C ALA A 38 -12.17 8.80 -13.94
N ASP A 39 -11.11 9.00 -13.17
CA ASP A 39 -11.20 9.53 -11.81
C ASP A 39 -11.38 11.05 -11.88
N MET A 40 -12.63 11.50 -11.68
CA MET A 40 -12.98 12.91 -11.68
C MET A 40 -12.77 13.60 -10.31
N SER A 41 -12.47 12.84 -9.26
CA SER A 41 -12.32 13.37 -7.90
C SER A 41 -11.00 14.12 -7.69
N ALA A 42 -9.99 13.84 -8.52
CA ALA A 42 -8.66 14.43 -8.43
C ALA A 42 -8.48 15.73 -9.25
N ILE A 43 -9.53 16.17 -9.96
CA ILE A 43 -9.44 17.28 -10.93
C ILE A 43 -9.55 18.66 -10.26
N LEU A 44 -10.31 18.75 -9.18
CA LEU A 44 -10.57 20.02 -8.52
C LEU A 44 -9.57 20.27 -7.38
N PRO A 45 -9.13 21.52 -7.19
CA PRO A 45 -8.23 21.86 -6.10
C PRO A 45 -8.91 21.62 -4.75
N LYS A 46 -8.15 21.14 -3.78
CA LYS A 46 -8.64 20.79 -2.45
C LYS A 46 -7.66 21.20 -1.36
N TYR A 47 -8.20 21.39 -0.16
CA TYR A 47 -7.45 21.74 1.04
C TYR A 47 -7.50 20.59 2.03
N GLU A 48 -6.36 19.93 2.25
CA GLU A 48 -6.28 18.72 3.06
C GLU A 48 -5.83 19.02 4.48
N CYS A 49 -6.56 18.47 5.46
CA CYS A 49 -6.17 18.44 6.87
C CYS A 49 -5.69 17.03 7.24
N HIS A 50 -4.38 16.80 7.27
CA HIS A 50 -3.84 15.49 7.67
C HIS A 50 -4.03 15.19 9.17
N HIS A 51 -4.30 16.20 10.00
CA HIS A 51 -4.55 15.99 11.43
C HIS A 51 -5.95 15.42 11.69
N CYS A 52 -6.96 15.94 10.99
CA CYS A 52 -8.35 15.48 11.11
C CYS A 52 -8.71 14.37 10.12
N GLY A 53 -7.89 14.15 9.08
CA GLY A 53 -8.19 13.18 8.03
C GLY A 53 -9.36 13.62 7.14
N ILE A 54 -9.53 14.93 6.93
CA ILE A 54 -10.61 15.51 6.10
C ILE A 54 -10.01 16.45 5.07
N TYR A 55 -10.68 16.61 3.93
CA TYR A 55 -10.37 17.63 2.95
C TYR A 55 -11.59 18.50 2.68
N PHE A 56 -11.29 19.73 2.28
CA PHE A 56 -12.26 20.74 1.91
C PHE A 56 -12.13 21.04 0.42
N GLN A 57 -13.23 20.93 -0.31
CA GLN A 57 -13.26 21.18 -1.75
C GLN A 57 -14.17 22.36 -2.05
N GLU A 58 -13.69 23.31 -2.85
CA GLU A 58 -14.45 24.51 -3.17
C GLU A 58 -15.59 24.21 -4.15
N LEU A 59 -16.77 24.75 -3.84
CA LEU A 59 -17.95 24.67 -4.69
C LEU A 59 -17.91 25.76 -5.75
N LEU A 60 -17.46 25.42 -6.97
CA LEU A 60 -17.62 26.25 -8.18
C LEU A 60 -17.11 27.71 -8.05
N GLY A 61 -16.06 27.95 -7.25
CA GLY A 61 -15.49 29.30 -7.07
C GLY A 61 -16.35 30.24 -6.23
N SER A 62 -17.30 29.70 -5.45
CA SER A 62 -18.20 30.49 -4.60
C SER A 62 -17.57 30.95 -3.28
N GLY A 63 -16.36 30.53 -2.96
CA GLY A 63 -15.72 30.75 -1.66
C GLY A 63 -16.27 29.87 -0.53
N PHE A 64 -17.15 28.91 -0.86
CA PHE A 64 -17.70 27.93 0.06
C PHE A 64 -17.10 26.55 -0.18
N PHE A 65 -16.89 25.79 0.90
CA PHE A 65 -16.19 24.52 0.88
C PHE A 65 -17.05 23.40 1.44
N ASP A 66 -17.11 22.28 0.72
CA ASP A 66 -17.67 21.02 1.21
C ASP A 66 -16.61 20.18 1.92
N GLU A 67 -17.01 19.56 3.02
CA GLU A 67 -16.18 18.64 3.81
C GLU A 67 -16.34 17.20 3.30
N HIS A 68 -15.20 16.55 3.10
CA HIS A 68 -15.10 15.15 2.73
C HIS A 68 -14.00 14.45 3.54
N ASP A 69 -14.13 13.14 3.74
CA ASP A 69 -13.09 12.35 4.39
C ASP A 69 -11.91 12.13 3.44
N LEU A 70 -10.67 12.32 3.91
CA LEU A 70 -9.50 11.94 3.11
C LEU A 70 -9.58 10.43 2.87
N PRO A 71 -9.57 9.97 1.59
CA PRO A 71 -9.39 8.56 1.32
C PRO A 71 -8.06 8.14 1.94
N GLN A 72 -8.11 7.23 2.91
CA GLN A 72 -6.90 6.65 3.47
C GLN A 72 -6.22 5.91 2.34
N GLN A 73 -5.14 6.47 1.78
CA GLN A 73 -4.28 5.70 0.90
C GLN A 73 -3.88 4.45 1.70
N PRO A 74 -4.06 3.23 1.15
CA PRO A 74 -3.57 2.04 1.80
C PRO A 74 -2.08 2.27 2.03
N LYS A 75 -1.70 2.42 3.30
CA LYS A 75 -0.30 2.59 3.70
C LYS A 75 0.38 1.25 3.47
N THR A 76 0.66 0.90 2.22
CA THR A 76 1.69 -0.08 1.90
C THR A 76 3.02 0.63 2.13
N LYS A 77 3.31 0.93 3.40
CA LYS A 77 4.66 1.29 3.83
C LYS A 77 5.50 0.04 3.62
N VAL A 78 6.08 -0.05 2.44
CA VAL A 78 7.19 -0.95 2.16
C VAL A 78 8.38 -0.39 2.96
N LEU A 79 8.44 -0.75 4.24
CA LEU A 79 9.60 -0.51 5.08
C LEU A 79 10.79 -1.24 4.45
N ASN A 80 11.75 -0.47 3.93
CA ASN A 80 13.12 -0.88 3.61
C ASN A 80 13.24 -2.33 3.11
N VAL A 81 12.72 -2.59 1.91
CA VAL A 81 12.92 -3.87 1.23
C VAL A 81 14.40 -4.00 0.87
N ARG A 82 15.07 -4.99 1.47
CA ARG A 82 16.47 -5.31 1.12
C ARG A 82 16.57 -5.71 -0.35
N ARG A 83 17.66 -5.32 -1.01
CA ARG A 83 17.89 -5.62 -2.43
C ARG A 83 18.28 -7.08 -2.62
N THR A 84 18.06 -7.53 -3.85
CA THR A 84 18.26 -8.90 -4.34
C THR A 84 19.64 -9.48 -4.00
N GLY A 85 20.69 -8.67 -4.08
CA GLY A 85 22.07 -9.11 -3.84
C GLY A 85 22.49 -9.19 -2.37
N ASP A 86 21.71 -8.66 -1.43
CA ASP A 86 22.13 -8.47 -0.03
C ASP A 86 21.62 -9.57 0.91
N LEU A 87 20.89 -10.56 0.37
CA LEU A 87 20.28 -11.64 1.14
C LEU A 87 20.98 -12.96 0.85
N GLU A 88 21.79 -13.39 1.81
CA GLU A 88 22.40 -14.72 1.81
C GLU A 88 21.34 -15.80 2.05
N PRO A 89 21.56 -17.05 1.59
CA PRO A 89 20.72 -18.18 1.94
C PRO A 89 20.59 -18.29 3.45
N MET A 90 19.36 -18.40 3.95
CA MET A 90 19.09 -18.38 5.38
C MET A 90 18.11 -19.46 5.80
N ILE A 91 18.16 -19.81 7.08
CA ILE A 91 17.26 -20.80 7.67
C ILE A 91 16.00 -20.08 8.12
N LEU A 92 14.88 -20.41 7.48
CA LEU A 92 13.55 -19.90 7.85
C LEU A 92 12.80 -21.00 8.60
N LYS A 93 12.21 -20.64 9.74
CA LYS A 93 11.39 -21.54 10.56
C LYS A 93 9.97 -21.00 10.62
N LYS A 94 9.01 -21.91 10.51
CA LYS A 94 7.59 -21.59 10.67
C LYS A 94 7.21 -21.57 12.16
N ASP A 95 6.42 -20.58 12.54
CA ASP A 95 5.77 -20.50 13.84
C ASP A 95 4.53 -21.42 13.92
N VAL A 96 3.87 -21.45 15.08
CA VAL A 96 2.64 -22.25 15.35
C VAL A 96 1.51 -21.94 14.36
N ASN A 97 1.51 -20.74 13.77
CA ASN A 97 0.51 -20.30 12.80
C ASN A 97 0.92 -20.52 11.33
N ASN A 98 1.95 -21.34 11.04
CA ASN A 98 2.52 -21.50 9.69
C ASN A 98 3.03 -20.18 9.07
N GLN A 99 3.43 -19.22 9.91
CA GLN A 99 3.95 -17.92 9.49
C GLN A 99 5.44 -17.80 9.80
N CYS A 100 6.14 -16.93 9.07
CA CYS A 100 7.51 -16.55 9.35
C CYS A 100 7.68 -15.03 9.15
N VAL A 101 8.72 -14.43 9.73
CA VAL A 101 9.07 -13.03 9.48
C VAL A 101 9.94 -12.94 8.23
N CYS A 102 9.49 -12.18 7.24
CA CYS A 102 10.21 -11.97 6.00
C CYS A 102 11.52 -11.21 6.27
N PRO A 103 12.69 -11.76 5.92
CA PRO A 103 13.98 -11.10 6.11
C PRO A 103 14.16 -9.89 5.18
N ARG A 104 13.31 -9.77 4.15
CA ARG A 104 13.39 -8.73 3.14
C ARG A 104 12.63 -7.47 3.53
N CYS A 105 11.37 -7.62 3.97
CA CYS A 105 10.48 -6.50 4.31
C CYS A 105 10.11 -6.42 5.80
N GLY A 106 10.50 -7.40 6.61
CA GLY A 106 10.17 -7.49 8.03
C GLY A 106 8.71 -7.85 8.34
N GLN A 107 7.87 -8.06 7.33
CA GLN A 107 6.46 -8.43 7.52
C GLN A 107 6.27 -9.94 7.63
N LYS A 108 5.10 -10.37 8.09
CA LYS A 108 4.75 -11.78 8.16
C LYS A 108 4.56 -12.35 6.75
N MET A 109 5.03 -13.57 6.54
CA MET A 109 4.88 -14.35 5.32
C MET A 109 4.32 -15.73 5.64
N ASP A 110 3.65 -16.32 4.67
CA ASP A 110 2.94 -17.58 4.83
C ASP A 110 3.78 -18.75 4.31
N PHE A 111 3.74 -19.86 5.02
CA PHE A 111 4.36 -21.11 4.59
C PHE A 111 3.40 -21.90 3.70
N VAL A 112 3.83 -22.15 2.47
CA VAL A 112 3.09 -22.98 1.50
C VAL A 112 3.71 -24.37 1.49
N GLU A 113 2.94 -25.35 1.96
CA GLU A 113 3.31 -26.76 1.90
C GLU A 113 3.26 -27.27 0.46
N GLY A 114 4.28 -28.06 0.10
CA GLY A 114 4.44 -28.66 -1.22
C GLY A 114 3.27 -29.59 -1.54
N GLN A 115 2.65 -29.37 -2.68
CA GLN A 115 1.55 -30.20 -3.19
C GLN A 115 2.00 -31.06 -4.36
N ALA A 116 1.31 -32.17 -4.60
CA ALA A 116 1.53 -32.96 -5.81
C ALA A 116 1.26 -32.10 -7.07
N VAL A 117 2.03 -32.35 -8.13
CA VAL A 117 1.88 -31.65 -9.41
C VAL A 117 0.44 -31.77 -9.89
N ARG A 118 -0.19 -30.65 -10.23
CA ARG A 118 -1.53 -30.59 -10.81
C ARG A 118 -1.44 -30.16 -12.26
N ILE A 119 -2.42 -30.55 -13.06
CA ILE A 119 -2.57 -30.07 -14.44
C ILE A 119 -3.55 -28.90 -14.39
N VAL A 120 -3.09 -27.71 -14.76
CA VAL A 120 -3.91 -26.49 -14.89
C VAL A 120 -3.78 -26.02 -16.34
N ASP A 121 -4.91 -25.87 -17.03
CA ASP A 121 -4.96 -25.47 -18.46
C ASP A 121 -4.08 -26.32 -19.40
N GLY A 122 -4.02 -27.62 -19.13
CA GLY A 122 -3.23 -28.57 -19.94
C GLY A 122 -1.71 -28.48 -19.73
N ARG A 123 -1.24 -27.66 -18.78
CA ARG A 123 0.17 -27.58 -18.38
C ARG A 123 0.36 -28.11 -16.96
N ALA A 124 1.49 -28.76 -16.73
CA ALA A 124 1.88 -29.16 -15.38
C ALA A 124 2.24 -27.93 -14.56
N ASP A 125 1.47 -27.65 -13.52
CA ASP A 125 1.77 -26.62 -12.55
C ASP A 125 2.83 -27.14 -11.58
N MET A 126 4.04 -26.57 -11.68
CA MET A 126 5.17 -26.88 -10.83
C MET A 126 5.45 -25.79 -9.77
N GLU A 127 4.60 -24.76 -9.66
CA GLU A 127 4.88 -23.60 -8.81
C GLU A 127 4.92 -23.96 -7.32
N ASN A 128 3.99 -24.81 -6.87
CA ASN A 128 3.79 -25.18 -5.47
C ASN A 128 4.21 -26.62 -5.15
N VAL A 129 5.08 -27.23 -5.95
CA VAL A 129 5.49 -28.64 -5.77
C VAL A 129 6.41 -28.81 -4.56
N LYS A 130 7.19 -27.78 -4.25
CA LYS A 130 8.11 -27.77 -3.10
C LYS A 130 7.63 -26.77 -2.06
N ASP A 131 7.91 -27.11 -0.81
CA ASP A 131 7.72 -26.21 0.32
C ASP A 131 8.45 -24.89 0.07
N HIS A 132 7.74 -23.78 0.26
CA HIS A 132 8.31 -22.45 0.14
C HIS A 132 7.57 -21.45 1.04
N PHE A 133 8.22 -20.33 1.35
CA PHE A 133 7.52 -19.19 1.95
C PHE A 133 7.17 -18.17 0.88
N ASP A 134 5.95 -17.64 0.95
CA ASP A 134 5.47 -16.59 0.07
C ASP A 134 5.13 -15.35 0.90
N CYS A 135 5.75 -14.21 0.55
CA CYS A 135 5.49 -12.95 1.22
C CYS A 135 4.55 -12.07 0.37
N PRO A 136 3.29 -11.83 0.80
CA PRO A 136 2.32 -11.05 0.04
C PRO A 136 2.70 -9.56 -0.04
N HIS A 137 3.56 -9.09 0.86
CA HIS A 137 3.93 -7.68 0.96
C HIS A 137 5.08 -7.26 0.04
N CYS A 138 5.96 -8.19 -0.33
CA CYS A 138 7.11 -7.89 -1.19
C CYS A 138 7.24 -8.85 -2.38
N SER A 139 6.20 -9.65 -2.64
CA SER A 139 6.13 -10.63 -3.74
C SER A 139 7.37 -11.53 -3.84
N SER A 140 8.00 -11.82 -2.70
CA SER A 140 9.24 -12.59 -2.63
C SER A 140 8.92 -14.02 -2.23
N LYS A 141 9.47 -14.98 -2.98
CA LYS A 141 9.34 -16.41 -2.71
C LYS A 141 10.65 -16.94 -2.14
N PHE A 142 10.59 -17.67 -1.04
CA PHE A 142 11.75 -18.33 -0.44
C PHE A 142 11.61 -19.84 -0.63
N ARG A 143 12.38 -20.39 -1.56
CA ARG A 143 12.39 -21.82 -1.90
C ARG A 143 13.55 -22.51 -1.21
N ARG A 144 13.30 -23.71 -0.70
CA ARG A 144 14.35 -24.53 -0.08
C ARG A 144 15.39 -24.96 -1.12
N ILE A 145 16.67 -24.75 -0.82
CA ILE A 145 17.77 -25.28 -1.63
C ILE A 145 17.80 -26.79 -1.42
N ALA A 146 17.82 -27.55 -2.52
CA ALA A 146 17.72 -29.01 -2.51
C ALA A 146 18.67 -29.63 -1.49
N SER A 147 18.17 -30.60 -0.70
CA SER A 147 18.91 -31.33 0.34
C SER A 147 19.48 -30.49 1.50
N THR A 148 19.07 -29.23 1.68
CA THR A 148 19.51 -28.38 2.81
C THR A 148 18.34 -27.73 3.53
N ASP A 149 18.57 -27.22 4.75
CA ASP A 149 17.59 -26.42 5.51
C ASP A 149 17.61 -24.92 5.15
N TYR A 150 18.42 -24.55 4.15
CA TYR A 150 18.54 -23.18 3.70
C TYR A 150 17.49 -22.85 2.65
N PHE A 151 16.98 -21.63 2.74
CA PHE A 151 16.06 -21.07 1.78
C PHE A 151 16.76 -20.01 0.95
N GLN A 152 16.62 -20.14 -0.36
CA GLN A 152 17.01 -19.14 -1.34
C GLN A 152 15.77 -18.39 -1.80
N TRP A 153 15.92 -17.09 -1.93
CA TRP A 153 14.81 -16.21 -2.26
C TRP A 153 14.82 -15.90 -3.77
N SER A 154 13.65 -15.58 -4.32
CA SER A 154 13.46 -15.18 -5.72
C SER A 154 12.30 -14.18 -5.83
N GLU A 155 12.42 -13.20 -6.71
CA GLU A 155 11.33 -12.33 -7.15
C GLU A 155 10.39 -13.07 -8.12
N LYS A 156 9.08 -12.77 -8.02
CA LYS A 156 8.08 -13.19 -9.01
C LYS A 156 8.03 -12.22 -10.18
#